data_AF-A0ABD3I4X6-F1
#
_entry.id   AF-A0ABD3I4X6-F1
#
_cell.length_a   1.000
_cell.length_b   1.000
_cell.length_c   1.000
_cell.angle_alpha   90.00
_cell.angle_beta   90.00
_cell.angle_gamma   90.00
#
_symmetry.space_group_name_H-M   'P 1'
#
loop_
_entity.id
_entity.type
_entity.pdbx_description
1 polymer ?
#
loop_
_entity_poly.entity_id
_entity_poly.type
_entity_poly.pdbx_seq_one_letter_code
_entity_poly.pdbx_strand_id
1 'polypeptide(L)'
;MHIEANVVKSLIKHLFGEKDNVRSRRACEEFNVHPDTWMQINEDGSETMSFAPWVLRKEERKVLCQRISKIRFPTVYDLSKLMRWVCSKEIHEALEDGLLHSHIFATT
;
A
#
# COMPACT_ATOMS: atom_id res chain seq x y z
N MET A 1 16.56 -14.69 7.32
CA MET A 1 15.80 -13.48 7.73
C MET A 1 14.53 -13.34 6.89
N HIS A 2 13.66 -14.37 6.92
CA HIS A 2 12.44 -14.41 6.11
C HIS A 2 11.22 -13.82 6.85
N ILE A 3 11.23 -13.87 8.18
CA ILE A 3 10.09 -13.44 9.00
C ILE A 3 9.96 -11.92 8.93
N GLU A 4 11.06 -11.20 9.09
CA GLU A 4 11.11 -9.73 9.09
C GLU A 4 10.69 -9.15 7.73
N ALA A 5 11.19 -9.74 6.63
CA ALA A 5 10.80 -9.34 5.28
C ALA A 5 9.30 -9.59 5.01
N ASN A 6 8.75 -10.69 5.52
CA ASN A 6 7.33 -11.00 5.40
C ASN A 6 6.46 -10.05 6.22
N VAL A 7 6.90 -9.68 7.43
CA VAL A 7 6.21 -8.69 8.28
C VAL A 7 6.17 -7.33 7.58
N VAL A 8 7.31 -6.84 7.08
CA VAL A 8 7.37 -5.55 6.38
C VAL A 8 6.50 -5.57 5.11
N LYS A 9 6.55 -6.66 4.34
CA LYS A 9 5.69 -6.82 3.16
C LYS A 9 4.21 -6.80 3.52
N SER A 10 3.82 -7.47 4.60
CA SER A 10 2.44 -7.47 5.08
C SER A 10 1.99 -6.09 5.56
N LEU A 11 2.86 -5.36 6.25
CA LEU A 11 2.60 -4.01 6.73
C LEU A 11 2.36 -3.04 5.56
N ILE A 12 3.22 -3.07 4.55
CA ILE A 12 3.06 -2.21 3.36
C ILE A 12 1.77 -2.52 2.62
N LYS A 13 1.43 -3.81 2.47
CA LYS A 13 0.14 -4.21 1.87
C LYS A 13 -1.07 -3.70 2.65
N HIS A 14 -0.97 -3.63 3.98
CA HIS A 14 -2.03 -3.08 4.82
C HIS A 14 -2.15 -1.57 4.62
N LEU A 15 -1.04 -0.84 4.66
CA LEU A 15 -1.01 0.61 4.42
C LEU A 15 -1.47 0.99 3.00
N PHE A 16 -1.25 0.12 2.02
CA PHE A 16 -1.65 0.39 0.62
C PHE A 16 -3.10 -0.01 0.33
N GLY A 17 -3.81 -0.59 1.30
CA GLY A 17 -5.20 -1.01 1.16
C GLY A 17 -5.41 -2.39 0.53
N GLU A 18 -4.35 -3.12 0.14
CA GLU A 18 -4.49 -4.49 -0.43
C GLU A 18 -5.13 -5.48 0.56
N LYS A 19 -5.08 -5.18 1.85
CA LYS A 19 -5.68 -5.98 2.92
C LYS A 19 -7.03 -5.44 3.41
N ASP A 20 -7.45 -4.26 2.93
CA ASP A 20 -8.73 -3.67 3.27
C ASP A 20 -9.80 -4.14 2.28
N ASN A 21 -10.70 -5.00 2.74
CA ASN A 21 -11.77 -5.59 1.93
C ASN A 21 -13.04 -5.79 2.74
N VAL A 22 -14.14 -6.15 2.08
CA VAL A 22 -15.45 -6.41 2.70
C VAL A 22 -15.35 -7.34 3.91
N ARG A 23 -14.56 -8.41 3.82
CA ARG A 23 -14.40 -9.37 4.92
C ARG A 23 -13.71 -8.74 6.13
N SER A 24 -12.66 -7.95 5.93
CA SER A 24 -12.00 -7.25 7.03
C SER A 24 -12.90 -6.18 7.66
N ARG A 25 -13.73 -5.48 6.86
CA ARG A 25 -14.71 -4.51 7.38
C ARG A 25 -15.80 -5.17 8.21
N ARG A 26 -16.38 -6.28 7.75
CA ARG A 26 -17.37 -7.04 8.52
C ARG A 26 -16.81 -7.58 9.83
N ALA A 27 -15.55 -8.00 9.83
CA ALA A 27 -14.88 -8.36 11.09
C ALA A 27 -14.74 -7.14 12.02
N CYS A 28 -14.42 -5.96 11.49
CA CYS A 28 -14.38 -4.74 12.31
C CYS A 28 -15.74 -4.44 12.95
N GLU A 29 -16.83 -4.62 12.21
CA GLU A 29 -18.20 -4.50 12.72
C GLU A 29 -18.52 -5.56 13.78
N GLU A 30 -18.20 -6.83 13.53
CA GLU A 30 -18.42 -7.95 14.45
C GLU A 30 -17.70 -7.75 15.80
N PHE A 31 -16.47 -7.25 15.76
CA PHE A 31 -15.66 -6.96 16.95
C PHE A 31 -15.89 -5.55 17.53
N ASN A 32 -16.82 -4.77 16.97
CA ASN A 32 -17.13 -3.41 17.38
C ASN A 32 -15.91 -2.48 17.43
N VAL A 33 -15.06 -2.56 16.40
CA VAL A 33 -13.87 -1.73 16.20
C VAL A 33 -14.01 -0.88 14.93
N HIS A 34 -13.39 0.30 14.93
CA HIS A 34 -13.40 1.25 13.82
C HIS A 34 -14.79 1.50 13.18
N PRO A 35 -15.76 2.03 13.95
CA PRO A 35 -17.12 2.30 13.46
C PRO A 35 -17.21 3.27 12.29
N ASP A 36 -16.23 4.17 12.20
CA ASP A 36 -16.02 5.10 11.09
C ASP A 36 -15.81 4.40 9.74
N THR A 37 -15.53 3.10 9.78
CA THR A 37 -15.20 2.32 8.59
C THR A 37 -16.17 1.20 8.24
N TRP A 38 -17.27 1.10 8.97
CA TRP A 38 -18.30 0.10 8.70
C TRP A 38 -18.94 0.32 7.33
N MET A 39 -19.47 -0.76 6.76
CA MET A 39 -20.11 -0.70 5.46
C MET A 39 -21.39 0.13 5.54
N GLN A 40 -21.55 1.05 4.60
CA GLN A 40 -22.73 1.89 4.53
C GLN A 40 -23.65 1.35 3.44
N ILE A 41 -24.92 1.14 3.79
CA ILE A 41 -25.97 0.80 2.82
C ILE A 41 -26.59 2.11 2.38
N ASN A 42 -26.45 2.42 1.09
CA ASN A 42 -27.05 3.59 0.48
C ASN A 42 -28.56 3.39 0.26
N GLU A 43 -29.27 4.49 -0.02
CA GLU A 43 -30.72 4.47 -0.28
C GLU A 43 -31.13 3.60 -1.48
N ASP A 44 -30.20 3.38 -2.42
CA ASP A 44 -30.35 2.50 -3.60
C ASP A 44 -30.06 1.02 -3.31
N GLY A 45 -29.71 0.67 -2.07
CA GLY A 45 -29.32 -0.67 -1.65
C GLY A 45 -27.88 -1.05 -2.01
N SER A 46 -27.08 -0.13 -2.55
CA SER A 46 -25.66 -0.37 -2.81
C SER A 46 -24.84 -0.31 -1.51
N GLU A 47 -23.88 -1.21 -1.38
CA GLU A 47 -22.91 -1.20 -0.28
C GLU A 47 -21.70 -0.34 -0.66
N THR A 48 -21.39 0.67 0.14
CA THR A 48 -20.17 1.47 -0.02
C THR A 48 -19.22 1.28 1.14
N MET A 49 -17.93 1.21 0.80
CA MET A 49 -16.83 1.18 1.75
C MET A 49 -16.27 2.58 1.89
N SER A 50 -16.35 3.14 3.11
CA SER A 50 -15.64 4.37 3.42
C SER A 50 -14.12 4.13 3.40
N PHE A 51 -13.40 5.21 3.11
CA PHE A 51 -11.94 5.18 3.07
C PHE A 51 -11.39 4.90 4.48
N ALA A 52 -10.54 3.87 4.61
CA ALA A 52 -9.92 3.52 5.89
C ALA A 52 -8.91 4.60 6.31
N PRO A 53 -8.91 5.06 7.57
CA PRO A 53 -7.93 6.03 8.05
C PRO A 53 -6.50 5.46 8.13
N TRP A 54 -6.33 4.14 8.13
CA TRP A 54 -5.02 3.46 8.11
C TRP A 54 -4.49 3.17 6.70
N VAL A 55 -5.29 3.40 5.66
CA VAL A 55 -4.85 3.27 4.28
C VAL A 55 -4.31 4.62 3.82
N LEU A 56 -3.13 4.60 3.21
CA LEU A 56 -2.49 5.79 2.68
C LEU A 56 -3.15 6.21 1.37
N ARG A 57 -3.39 7.52 1.24
CA ARG A 57 -3.79 8.14 -0.02
C ARG A 57 -2.66 8.07 -1.04
N LYS A 58 -3.00 8.27 -2.31
CA LYS A 58 -2.03 8.17 -3.42
C LYS A 58 -0.82 9.09 -3.23
N GLU A 59 -1.03 10.30 -2.74
CA GLU A 59 0.03 11.28 -2.47
C GLU A 59 0.95 10.82 -1.32
N GLU A 60 0.36 10.23 -0.28
CA GLU A 60 1.09 9.74 0.89
C GLU A 60 1.91 8.49 0.56
N ARG A 61 1.37 7.61 -0.30
CA ARG A 61 2.09 6.43 -0.82
C ARG A 61 3.34 6.86 -1.61
N LYS A 62 3.20 7.87 -2.49
CA LYS A 62 4.35 8.46 -3.21
C LYS A 62 5.42 8.98 -2.26
N VAL A 63 5.04 9.73 -1.24
CA VAL A 63 5.99 10.26 -0.23
C VAL A 63 6.67 9.12 0.52
N LEU A 64 5.93 8.09 0.91
CA LEU A 64 6.47 6.92 1.59
C LEU A 64 7.49 6.20 0.69
N CYS A 65 7.15 5.92 -0.57
CA CYS A 65 8.06 5.30 -1.55
C CYS A 65 9.32 6.13 -1.79
N GLN A 66 9.19 7.46 -1.91
CA GLN A 66 10.34 8.36 -2.06
C GLN A 66 11.25 8.38 -0.83
N ARG A 67 10.71 8.23 0.38
CA ARG A 67 11.52 8.13 1.60
C ARG A 67 12.22 6.78 1.67
N ILE A 68 11.47 5.72 1.43
CA ILE A 68 11.92 4.33 1.33
C ILE A 68 13.11 4.20 0.37
N SER A 69 13.02 4.77 -0.84
CA SER A 69 14.09 4.69 -1.85
C SER A 69 15.39 5.40 -1.45
N LYS A 70 15.31 6.37 -0.53
CA LYS A 70 16.48 7.10 -0.01
C LYS A 70 17.17 6.41 1.16
N ILE A 71 16.55 5.38 1.76
CA ILE A 71 17.14 4.65 2.88
C ILE A 71 18.32 3.83 2.36
N ARG A 72 19.51 4.10 2.90
CA ARG A 72 20.71 3.29 2.63
C ARG A 72 20.77 2.14 3.63
N PHE A 73 20.65 0.93 3.13
CA PHE A 73 20.89 -0.27 3.94
C PHE A 73 22.33 -0.77 3.73
N PRO A 74 22.96 -1.35 4.76
CA PRO A 74 24.17 -2.12 4.56
C PRO A 74 23.92 -3.22 3.52
N THR A 75 24.81 -3.33 2.53
CA THR A 75 24.67 -4.11 1.30
C THR A 75 24.38 -5.62 1.51
N VAL A 76 24.54 -6.11 2.74
CA VAL A 76 24.45 -7.51 3.14
C VAL A 76 23.01 -7.97 3.41
N TYR A 77 22.05 -7.05 3.50
CA TYR A 77 20.66 -7.38 3.77
C TYR A 77 19.82 -7.39 2.48
N ASP A 78 19.14 -8.50 2.22
CA ASP A 78 18.20 -8.76 1.11
C ASP A 78 16.97 -7.80 1.06
N LEU A 79 16.98 -6.75 1.88
CA LEU A 79 15.99 -5.66 1.90
C LEU A 79 15.95 -4.88 0.59
N SER A 80 17.04 -4.83 -0.17
CA SER A 80 17.09 -4.17 -1.48
C SER A 80 16.06 -4.73 -2.48
N LYS A 81 15.77 -6.04 -2.44
CA LYS A 81 14.70 -6.68 -3.25
C LYS A 81 13.31 -6.27 -2.79
N LEU A 82 13.08 -6.22 -1.48
CA LEU A 82 11.81 -5.79 -0.90
C LEU A 82 11.50 -4.34 -1.26
N MET A 83 12.48 -3.45 -1.16
CA MET A 83 12.31 -2.03 -1.52
C MET A 83 12.06 -1.83 -3.01
N ARG A 84 12.73 -2.61 -3.86
CA ARG A 84 12.46 -2.64 -5.31
C ARG A 84 11.03 -3.11 -5.61
N TRP A 85 10.50 -4.09 -4.87
CA TRP A 85 9.10 -4.51 -5.00
C TRP A 85 8.11 -3.42 -4.60
N VAL A 86 8.36 -2.74 -3.46
CA VAL A 86 7.51 -1.63 -2.99
C VAL A 86 7.47 -0.49 -4.01
N CYS A 87 8.63 -0.10 -4.53
CA CYS A 87 8.72 1.00 -5.50
C CYS A 87 8.22 0.62 -6.90
N SER A 88 8.38 -0.64 -7.31
CA SER A 88 7.96 -1.12 -8.65
C SER A 88 6.44 -1.10 -8.84
N LYS A 89 5.66 -1.38 -7.78
CA LYS A 89 4.19 -1.34 -7.85
C LYS A 89 3.64 0.05 -8.18
N GLU A 90 4.21 1.11 -7.60
CA GLU A 90 3.80 2.48 -7.96
C GLU A 90 4.38 2.95 -9.30
N ILE A 91 5.54 2.45 -9.73
CA ILE A 91 6.09 2.77 -11.06
C ILE A 91 5.19 2.21 -12.17
N HIS A 92 4.62 1.01 -11.99
CA HIS A 92 3.66 0.45 -12.94
C HIS A 92 2.34 1.25 -12.97
N GLU A 93 1.76 1.63 -11.81
CA GLU A 93 0.57 2.49 -11.77
C GLU A 93 0.86 3.90 -12.37
N ALA A 94 2.05 4.45 -12.16
CA ALA A 94 2.45 5.75 -12.72
C ALA A 94 2.78 5.70 -14.23
N LEU A 95 3.18 4.54 -14.75
CA LEU A 95 3.37 4.28 -16.18
C LEU A 95 2.02 4.14 -16.89
N GLU A 96 1.02 3.52 -16.26
CA GLU A 96 -0.35 3.42 -16.79
C GLU A 96 -1.09 4.77 -16.77
N ASP A 97 -0.80 5.64 -15.80
CA ASP A 97 -1.31 7.02 -15.73
C ASP A 97 -0.58 8.01 -16.68
N GLY A 98 0.29 7.52 -17.58
CA GLY A 98 0.88 8.32 -18.66
C GLY A 98 1.83 9.43 -18.25
N LEU A 99 2.48 9.34 -17.07
CA LEU A 99 3.26 10.46 -16.50
C LEU A 99 4.77 10.21 -16.35
N LEU A 100 5.32 9.11 -16.85
CA LEU A 100 6.78 8.85 -16.82
C LEU A 100 7.27 8.15 -18.09
N HIS A 101 7.18 8.84 -19.23
CA HIS A 101 8.15 8.62 -20.30
C HIS A 101 9.41 9.43 -19.98
N SER A 102 10.55 8.76 -19.96
CA SER A 102 11.92 9.22 -19.71
C SER A 102 12.45 9.06 -18.26
N HIS A 103 13.58 8.36 -18.18
CA HIS A 103 14.56 8.31 -17.08
C HIS A 103 14.66 7.10 -16.13
N ILE A 104 14.13 5.91 -16.45
CA ILE A 104 14.52 4.66 -15.71
C ILE A 104 15.32 3.66 -16.55
N PHE A 105 15.76 4.02 -17.76
CA PHE A 105 16.78 3.27 -18.52
C PHE A 105 18.02 4.15 -18.77
N ALA A 106 18.70 4.54 -17.70
CA ALA A 106 20.06 5.07 -17.80
C ALA A 106 20.77 4.94 -16.47
N THR A 107 21.21 3.72 -16.13
CA THR A 107 22.53 3.48 -15.51
C THR A 107 22.75 1.97 -15.39
N THR A 108 23.66 1.49 -16.25
CA THR A 108 24.52 0.30 -16.16
C THR A 108 23.90 -1.07 -15.93
#